data_AF-A0A3S0JPW2-F1
#
_entry.id   AF-A0A3S0JPW2-F1
#
_cell.length_a   1.000
_cell.length_b   1.000
_cell.length_c   1.000
_cell.angle_alpha   90.00
_cell.angle_beta   90.00
_cell.angle_gamma   90.00
#
_symmetry.space_group_name_H-M   'P 1'
#
loop_
_entity.id
_entity.type
_entity.pdbx_description
1 polymer ?
#
loop_
_entity_poly.entity_id
_entity_poly.type
_entity_poly.pdbx_seq_one_letter_code
_entity_poly.pdbx_strand_id
1 'polypeptide(L)'
;MIKARNEAIQKEKVEPYFEKWNHLSEQIHHAHDQRNDDAKKLMEKGIALFEQCIIDCSEIEEPTINVAGQYEVMPINGMERLLFIKARPGQYACYRQLDELFKELKKRLARLRIKSN
;
A
#
# COMPACT_ATOMS: atom_id res chain seq x y z
N MET A 1 -8.98 -14.89 8.84
CA MET A 1 -8.87 -13.48 8.41
C MET A 1 -8.22 -12.68 9.53
N ILE A 2 -7.07 -12.09 9.27
CA ILE A 2 -6.31 -11.18 10.13
C ILE A 2 -7.10 -9.87 10.23
N LYS A 3 -7.38 -9.44 11.45
CA LYS A 3 -8.25 -8.28 11.72
C LYS A 3 -7.50 -6.96 11.62
N ALA A 4 -8.25 -5.89 11.43
CA ALA A 4 -7.70 -4.55 11.49
C ALA A 4 -7.44 -4.13 12.95
N ARG A 5 -6.29 -3.50 13.20
CA ARG A 5 -5.94 -2.94 14.51
C ARG A 5 -6.65 -1.58 14.66
N ASN A 6 -7.76 -1.56 15.40
CA ASN A 6 -8.67 -0.40 15.49
C ASN A 6 -8.00 0.92 15.88
N GLU A 7 -7.00 0.89 16.76
CA GLU A 7 -6.26 2.08 17.19
C GLU A 7 -5.31 2.62 16.11
N ALA A 8 -4.77 1.73 15.26
CA ALA A 8 -3.81 2.09 14.22
C ALA A 8 -4.49 2.56 12.93
N ILE A 9 -5.76 2.22 12.71
CA ILE A 9 -6.51 2.66 11.53
C ILE A 9 -7.11 4.06 11.66
N GLN A 10 -6.92 4.73 12.81
CA GLN A 10 -7.39 6.10 13.05
C GLN A 10 -6.83 7.07 12.02
N LYS A 11 -7.60 8.11 11.67
CA LYS A 11 -7.29 8.99 10.53
C LYS A 11 -5.88 9.56 10.64
N GLU A 12 -5.56 10.08 11.80
CA GLU A 12 -4.31 10.76 12.13
C GLU A 12 -3.11 9.79 12.10
N LYS A 13 -3.35 8.50 12.31
CA LYS A 13 -2.33 7.44 12.26
C LYS A 13 -2.04 7.00 10.83
N VAL A 14 -3.06 6.98 9.96
CA VAL A 14 -2.92 6.48 8.59
C VAL A 14 -2.64 7.58 7.56
N GLU A 15 -3.04 8.83 7.81
CA GLU A 15 -2.79 9.96 6.88
C GLU A 15 -1.31 10.11 6.48
N PRO A 16 -0.32 9.95 7.39
CA PRO A 16 1.10 10.04 7.02
C PRO A 16 1.55 9.03 5.96
N TYR A 17 0.91 7.86 5.87
CA TYR A 17 1.18 6.89 4.80
C TYR A 17 0.75 7.42 3.44
N PHE A 18 -0.41 8.06 3.37
CA PHE A 18 -0.96 8.60 2.13
C PHE A 18 -0.26 9.88 1.68
N GLU A 19 0.18 10.71 2.62
CA GLU A 19 1.02 11.88 2.31
C GLU A 19 2.37 11.46 1.73
N LYS A 20 3.03 10.48 2.35
CA LYS A 20 4.26 9.87 1.81
C LYS A 20 4.03 9.26 0.44
N TRP A 21 2.90 8.57 0.24
CA TRP A 21 2.55 8.02 -1.07
C TRP A 21 2.37 9.12 -2.12
N ASN A 22 1.66 10.21 -1.82
CA ASN A 22 1.46 11.30 -2.79
C ASN A 22 2.80 11.86 -3.29
N HIS A 23 3.73 12.14 -2.36
CA HIS A 23 5.06 12.65 -2.71
C HIS A 23 5.89 11.64 -3.52
N LEU A 24 5.80 10.35 -3.18
CA LEU A 24 6.54 9.31 -3.88
C LEU A 24 5.93 9.00 -5.26
N SER A 25 4.60 9.03 -5.37
CA SER A 25 3.84 8.83 -6.60
C SER A 25 4.20 9.89 -7.65
N GLU A 26 4.33 11.15 -7.24
CA GLU A 26 4.81 12.24 -8.11
C GLU A 26 6.24 11.98 -8.63
N GLN A 27 7.15 11.53 -7.76
CA GLN A 27 8.52 11.19 -8.15
C GLN A 27 8.56 9.99 -9.10
N ILE A 28 7.78 8.94 -8.84
CA ILE A 28 7.67 7.75 -9.70
C ILE A 28 7.13 8.15 -11.07
N HIS A 29 6.08 8.97 -11.11
CA HIS A 29 5.50 9.45 -12.36
C HIS A 29 6.54 10.21 -13.20
N HIS A 30 7.26 11.13 -12.58
CA HIS A 30 8.31 11.90 -13.24
C HIS A 30 9.48 11.02 -13.71
N ALA A 31 9.89 10.03 -12.92
CA ALA A 31 10.93 9.07 -13.29
C ALA A 31 10.55 8.25 -14.53
N HIS A 32 9.28 7.83 -14.64
CA HIS A 32 8.77 7.16 -15.83
C HIS A 32 8.71 8.07 -17.06
N ASP A 33 8.30 9.33 -16.88
CA ASP A 33 8.24 10.32 -17.96
C ASP A 33 9.63 10.62 -18.53
N GLN A 34 10.63 10.74 -17.66
CA GLN A 34 12.04 10.94 -18.03
C GLN A 34 12.74 9.67 -18.52
N ARG A 35 12.08 8.50 -18.47
CA ARG A 35 12.65 7.18 -18.77
C ARG A 35 13.98 6.92 -18.04
N ASN A 36 14.09 7.39 -16.79
CA ASN A 36 15.29 7.18 -15.99
C ASN A 36 15.22 5.84 -15.22
N ASP A 37 16.38 5.30 -14.84
CA ASP A 37 16.47 4.02 -14.12
C ASP A 37 16.03 4.10 -12.64
N ASP A 38 15.64 5.29 -12.17
CA ASP A 38 15.24 5.50 -10.78
C ASP A 38 13.78 5.09 -10.50
N ALA A 39 12.95 4.95 -11.55
CA ALA A 39 11.56 4.51 -11.41
C ALA A 39 11.44 3.21 -10.61
N LYS A 40 12.32 2.23 -10.87
CA LYS A 40 12.34 0.96 -10.14
C LYS A 40 12.62 1.16 -8.64
N LYS A 41 13.65 1.94 -8.29
CA LYS A 41 14.05 2.19 -6.89
C LYS A 41 12.96 2.94 -6.13
N LEU A 42 12.31 3.91 -6.78
CA LEU A 42 11.19 4.66 -6.19
C LEU A 42 9.97 3.75 -6.01
N MET A 43 9.69 2.87 -6.97
CA MET A 43 8.63 1.87 -6.86
C MET A 43 8.85 0.88 -5.71
N GLU A 44 10.08 0.41 -5.51
CA GLU A 44 10.43 -0.45 -4.37
C GLU A 44 10.15 0.23 -3.02
N LYS A 45 10.43 1.54 -2.91
CA LYS A 45 10.05 2.34 -1.72
C LYS A 45 8.53 2.41 -1.54
N GLY A 46 7.78 2.52 -2.64
CA GLY A 46 6.32 2.61 -2.61
C GLY A 46 5.67 1.30 -2.20
N ILE A 47 6.22 0.18 -2.67
CA ILE A 47 5.83 -1.17 -2.26
C ILE A 47 6.07 -1.33 -0.76
N ALA A 48 7.27 -1.00 -0.28
CA ALA A 48 7.58 -1.10 1.15
C ALA A 48 6.65 -0.22 2.01
N LEU A 49 6.32 0.99 1.56
CA LEU A 49 5.37 1.88 2.23
C LEU A 49 3.96 1.25 2.31
N PHE A 50 3.50 0.64 1.22
CA PHE A 50 2.22 -0.05 1.18
C PHE A 50 2.20 -1.24 2.13
N GLU A 51 3.25 -2.08 2.09
CA GLU A 51 3.38 -3.24 2.97
C GLU A 51 3.40 -2.84 4.45
N GLN A 52 4.15 -1.78 4.79
CA GLN A 52 4.19 -1.24 6.14
C GLN A 52 2.82 -0.77 6.62
N CYS A 53 2.05 -0.08 5.76
CA CYS A 53 0.71 0.35 6.11
C CYS A 53 -0.21 -0.83 6.41
N ILE A 54 -0.15 -1.91 5.61
CA ILE A 54 -0.90 -3.14 5.87
C ILE A 54 -0.50 -3.77 7.21
N ILE A 55 0.80 -3.91 7.47
CA ILE A 55 1.35 -4.49 8.71
C ILE A 55 0.87 -3.71 9.94
N ASP A 56 1.08 -2.39 9.96
CA ASP A 56 0.74 -1.53 11.09
C ASP A 56 -0.76 -1.49 11.38
N CYS A 57 -1.57 -1.55 10.32
CA CYS A 57 -3.02 -1.54 10.43
C CYS A 57 -3.62 -2.92 10.74
N SER A 58 -2.80 -3.96 10.90
CA SER A 58 -3.27 -5.34 11.11
C SER A 58 -2.89 -5.88 12.50
N GLU A 59 -3.71 -6.79 13.00
CA GLU A 59 -3.42 -7.58 14.20
C GLU A 59 -2.46 -8.73 13.86
N ILE A 60 -1.21 -8.37 13.52
CA ILE A 60 -0.10 -9.30 13.34
C ILE A 60 1.07 -8.89 14.23
N GLU A 61 1.91 -9.86 14.58
CA GLU A 61 3.16 -9.66 15.32
C GLU A 61 4.38 -9.71 14.39
N GLU A 62 4.24 -10.36 13.24
CA GLU A 62 5.30 -10.51 12.27
C GLU A 62 5.61 -9.19 11.54
N PRO A 63 6.89 -8.87 11.32
CA PRO A 63 7.30 -7.64 10.63
C PRO A 63 7.12 -7.74 9.09
N THR A 64 6.35 -8.71 8.60
CA THR A 64 6.20 -9.01 7.17
C THR A 64 4.80 -9.50 6.85
N ILE A 65 4.34 -9.19 5.63
CA ILE A 65 3.08 -9.73 5.12
C ILE A 65 3.22 -11.24 4.84
N ASN A 66 2.32 -12.03 5.43
CA ASN A 66 2.09 -13.42 5.05
C ASN A 66 1.26 -13.47 3.75
N VAL A 67 1.84 -13.95 2.66
CA VAL A 67 1.17 -14.03 1.35
C VAL A 67 -0.07 -14.93 1.36
N ALA A 68 -0.10 -15.96 2.21
CA ALA A 68 -1.28 -16.81 2.41
C ALA A 68 -2.30 -16.18 3.41
N GLY A 69 -1.94 -15.06 4.04
CA GLY A 69 -2.76 -14.35 5.00
C GLY A 69 -3.90 -13.58 4.35
N GLN A 70 -5.08 -13.66 4.95
CA GLN A 70 -6.24 -12.86 4.55
C GLN A 70 -6.38 -11.66 5.48
N TYR A 71 -5.94 -10.48 5.04
CA TYR A 71 -5.98 -9.26 5.84
C TYR A 71 -7.27 -8.48 5.62
N GLU A 72 -7.95 -8.11 6.70
CA GLU A 72 -9.19 -7.34 6.63
C GLU A 72 -8.99 -5.96 5.99
N VAL A 73 -7.81 -5.36 6.18
CA VAL A 73 -7.41 -4.07 5.60
C VAL A 73 -7.00 -4.16 4.13
N MET A 74 -6.72 -5.36 3.61
CA MET A 74 -6.29 -5.53 2.22
C MET A 74 -7.41 -5.14 1.25
N PRO A 75 -7.08 -4.43 0.15
CA PRO A 75 -7.99 -4.23 -0.96
C PRO A 75 -8.44 -5.55 -1.63
N ILE A 76 -9.51 -5.50 -2.41
CA ILE A 76 -9.98 -6.66 -3.17
C ILE A 76 -8.90 -7.07 -4.17
N ASN A 77 -8.56 -8.36 -4.19
CA ASN A 77 -7.45 -8.92 -4.98
C ASN A 77 -6.11 -8.21 -4.71
N GLY A 78 -5.97 -7.54 -3.56
CA GLY A 78 -4.81 -6.70 -3.26
C GLY A 78 -3.51 -7.50 -3.19
N MET A 79 -3.55 -8.72 -2.66
CA MET A 79 -2.37 -9.59 -2.55
C MET A 79 -1.83 -9.99 -3.93
N GLU A 80 -2.70 -10.44 -4.84
CA GLU A 80 -2.31 -10.82 -6.20
C GLU A 80 -1.69 -9.65 -6.96
N ARG A 81 -2.33 -8.47 -6.87
CA ARG A 81 -1.82 -7.23 -7.49
C ARG A 81 -0.48 -6.82 -6.90
N LEU A 82 -0.32 -6.91 -5.57
CA LEU A 82 0.95 -6.61 -4.90
C LEU A 82 2.07 -7.55 -5.36
N LEU A 83 1.80 -8.86 -5.46
CA LEU A 83 2.78 -9.82 -5.98
C LEU A 83 3.19 -9.53 -7.43
N PHE A 84 2.22 -9.16 -8.28
CA PHE A 84 2.51 -8.75 -9.65
C PHE A 84 3.40 -7.51 -9.72
N ILE A 85 3.08 -6.48 -8.91
CA ILE A 85 3.88 -5.26 -8.82
C ILE A 85 5.31 -5.58 -8.36
N LYS A 86 5.46 -6.42 -7.33
CA LYS A 86 6.78 -6.85 -6.80
C LYS A 86 7.63 -7.60 -7.82
N ALA A 87 7.00 -8.36 -8.72
CA ALA A 87 7.71 -9.05 -9.78
C ALA A 87 8.25 -8.09 -10.86
N ARG A 88 7.64 -6.90 -11.04
CA ARG A 88 7.93 -5.98 -12.15
C ARG A 88 7.87 -4.49 -11.73
N PRO A 89 8.57 -4.07 -10.66
CA PRO A 89 8.39 -2.74 -10.08
C PRO A 89 8.69 -1.58 -11.03
N GLY A 90 9.61 -1.76 -11.98
CA GLY A 90 9.98 -0.73 -12.95
C GLY A 90 9.00 -0.51 -14.11
N GLN A 91 7.84 -1.18 -14.15
CA GLN A 91 6.85 -1.00 -15.21
C GLN A 91 5.82 0.08 -14.84
N TYR A 92 5.53 0.99 -15.78
CA TYR A 92 4.52 2.05 -15.58
C TYR A 92 3.14 1.48 -15.20
N ALA A 93 2.76 0.34 -15.77
CA ALA A 93 1.53 -0.35 -15.39
C ALA A 93 1.51 -0.76 -13.90
N CYS A 94 2.66 -1.16 -13.35
CA CYS A 94 2.79 -1.50 -11.93
C CYS A 94 2.69 -0.26 -11.03
N TYR A 95 3.24 0.88 -11.47
CA TYR A 95 3.01 2.16 -10.80
C TYR A 95 1.52 2.50 -10.71
N ARG A 96 0.80 2.44 -11.85
CA ARG A 96 -0.65 2.70 -11.87
C ARG A 96 -1.42 1.73 -10.97
N GLN A 97 -1.02 0.45 -10.94
CA GLN A 97 -1.63 -0.54 -10.07
C GLN A 97 -1.39 -0.25 -8.59
N LEU A 98 -0.19 0.19 -8.20
CA LEU A 98 0.12 0.57 -6.83
C LEU A 98 -0.66 1.82 -6.40
N ASP A 99 -0.81 2.82 -7.28
CA ASP A 99 -1.62 4.01 -7.02
C ASP A 99 -3.09 3.66 -6.72
N GLU A 100 -3.67 2.75 -7.51
CA GLU A 100 -5.03 2.27 -7.26
C GLU A 100 -5.12 1.46 -5.95
N LEU A 101 -4.12 0.64 -5.62
CA LEU A 101 -4.08 -0.05 -4.32
C LEU A 101 -4.09 0.91 -3.14
N PHE A 102 -3.34 2.02 -3.19
CA PHE A 102 -3.37 3.04 -2.14
C PHE A 102 -4.75 3.71 -2.01
N LYS A 103 -5.40 4.04 -3.13
CA LYS A 103 -6.76 4.62 -3.11
C LYS A 103 -7.78 3.66 -2.51
N GLU A 104 -7.70 2.39 -2.88
CA GLU A 104 -8.58 1.35 -2.34
C GLU A 104 -8.32 1.10 -0.86
N LEU A 105 -7.06 1.06 -0.43
CA LEU A 105 -6.66 0.92 0.97
C LEU A 105 -7.19 2.08 1.81
N LYS A 106 -7.03 3.34 1.36
CA LYS A 106 -7.58 4.52 2.05
C LYS A 106 -9.08 4.39 2.28
N LYS A 107 -9.82 3.99 1.24
CA LYS A 107 -11.28 3.76 1.32
C LYS A 107 -11.60 2.60 2.27
N ARG A 108 -10.83 1.51 2.24
CA ARG A 108 -11.03 0.33 3.08
C ARG A 108 -10.85 0.67 4.56
N LEU A 109 -9.77 1.38 4.91
CA LEU A 109 -9.48 1.83 6.28
C LEU A 109 -10.54 2.80 6.80
N ALA A 110 -11.05 3.71 5.95
CA ALA A 110 -12.15 4.60 6.31
C ALA A 110 -13.44 3.82 6.65
N ARG A 111 -13.79 2.81 5.84
CA ARG A 111 -14.96 1.95 6.12
C ARG A 111 -14.80 1.15 7.40
N LEU A 112 -13.61 0.61 7.67
CA LEU A 112 -13.33 -0.18 8.87
C LEU A 112 -13.44 0.67 10.14
N ARG A 113 -12.93 1.92 10.12
CA ARG A 113 -13.12 2.86 11.23
C ARG A 113 -14.58 3.09 11.59
N ILE A 114 -15.44 3.32 10.60
CA ILE A 114 -16.87 3.57 10.84
C ILE A 114 -17.56 2.34 11.43
N LYS A 115 -17.13 1.13 11.04
CA LYS A 115 -17.69 -0.13 11.54
C LYS A 115 -17.24 -0.45 12.98
N SER A 116 -16.06 0.02 13.38
CA SER A 116 -15.48 -0.24 14.70
C SER A 116 -15.86 0.80 15.76
N ASN A 117 -16.54 1.88 15.37
CA ASN A 117 -17.19 2.85 16.27
C ASN A 117 -18.59 2.37 16.65
#